data_AF-A0A0G0JN55-F1
#
_entry.id   AF-A0A0G0JN55-F1
#
_cell.length_a   1.000
_cell.length_b   1.000
_cell.length_c   1.000
_cell.angle_alpha   90.00
_cell.angle_beta   90.00
_cell.angle_gamma   90.00
#
_symmetry.space_group_name_H-M   'P 1'
#
loop_
_entity.id
_entity.type
_entity.pdbx_description
1 polymer ?
#
loop_
_entity_poly.entity_id
_entity_poly.type
_entity_poly.pdbx_seq_one_letter_code
_entity_poly.pdbx_strand_id
1 'polypeptide(L)' 'MLGKSKKRKRSKRHGFLGKMKTVGGRKTLARRRAKGRKRITTA' A
#
# COMPACT_ATOMS: atom_id res chain seq x y z
N MET A 1 -16.89 22.21 2.48
CA MET A 1 -15.53 21.62 2.62
C MET A 1 -15.33 20.49 1.61
N LEU A 2 -14.86 20.79 0.40
CA LEU A 2 -14.54 19.76 -0.60
C LEU A 2 -13.28 19.00 -0.16
N GLY A 3 -13.44 17.72 0.18
CA GLY A 3 -12.34 16.84 0.59
C GLY A 3 -11.27 16.75 -0.51
N LYS A 4 -10.21 17.56 -0.41
CA LYS A 4 -9.07 17.59 -1.33
C LYS A 4 -8.61 16.17 -1.68
N SER A 5 -8.42 15.87 -2.97
CA SER A 5 -8.17 14.55 -3.54
C SER A 5 -7.13 13.70 -2.76
N LYS A 6 -7.61 12.86 -1.85
CA LYS A 6 -6.76 12.01 -0.99
C LYS A 6 -6.19 10.79 -1.72
N LYS A 7 -6.65 10.51 -2.95
CA LYS A 7 -6.26 9.33 -3.76
C LYS A 7 -4.75 9.30 -4.01
N ARG A 8 -4.17 10.38 -4.58
CA ARG A 8 -2.71 10.45 -4.84
C ARG A 8 -1.88 10.31 -3.57
N LYS A 9 -2.28 10.97 -2.47
CA LYS A 9 -1.59 10.88 -1.18
C LYS A 9 -1.65 9.45 -0.62
N ARG A 10 -2.80 8.79 -0.76
CA ARG A 10 -3.00 7.40 -0.33
C ARG A 10 -2.15 6.43 -1.14
N SER A 11 -2.12 6.55 -2.47
CA SER A 11 -1.29 5.69 -3.33
C SER A 11 0.21 5.88 -3.07
N LYS A 12 0.67 7.09 -2.78
CA LYS A 12 2.07 7.32 -2.38
C LYS A 12 2.45 6.61 -1.07
N ARG A 13 1.58 6.67 -0.05
CA ARG A 13 1.87 6.13 1.29
C ARG A 13 1.58 4.62 1.42
N HIS A 14 0.48 4.17 0.82
CA HIS A 14 -0.07 2.82 1.02
C HIS A 14 -0.12 1.98 -0.27
N GLY A 15 0.19 2.58 -1.42
CA GLY A 15 0.29 1.85 -2.68
C GLY A 15 1.51 0.95 -2.73
N PHE A 16 1.52 0.09 -3.75
CA PHE A 16 2.53 -0.96 -3.92
C PHE A 16 3.96 -0.40 -3.99
N LEU A 17 4.17 0.63 -4.80
CA LEU A 17 5.49 1.26 -4.96
C LEU A 17 6.02 1.82 -3.63
N GLY A 18 5.17 2.46 -2.83
CA GLY A 18 5.55 2.98 -1.51
C GLY A 18 5.97 1.87 -0.54
N LYS A 19 5.36 0.69 -0.64
CA LYS A 19 5.75 -0.50 0.15
C LYS A 19 7.04 -1.14 -0.35
N MET A 20 7.30 -1.16 -1.65
CA MET A 20 8.53 -1.75 -2.20
C MET A 20 9.79 -0.97 -1.84
N LYS A 21 9.67 0.34 -1.61
CA LYS A 21 10.81 1.23 -1.28
C LYS A 21 11.49 0.92 0.05
N THR A 22 10.77 0.38 1.03
CA THR A 22 11.30 0.13 2.38
C THR A 22 11.37 -1.36 2.69
N VAL A 23 12.34 -1.75 3.52
CA VAL A 23 12.49 -3.15 3.96
C VAL A 23 11.21 -3.63 4.67
N GLY A 24 10.65 -2.82 5.58
CA GLY A 24 9.41 -3.16 6.28
C GLY A 24 8.19 -3.26 5.36
N GLY A 25 8.11 -2.44 4.32
CA GLY A 25 7.05 -2.52 3.33
C GLY A 25 7.13 -3.79 2.49
N ARG A 26 8.33 -4.21 2.07
CA ARG A 26 8.54 -5.50 1.38
C ARG A 26 8.13 -6.70 2.25
N LYS A 27 8.52 -6.71 3.53
CA LYS A 27 8.08 -7.74 4.50
C LYS A 27 6.55 -7.78 4.66
N THR A 28 5.90 -6.62 4.63
CA THR A 28 4.43 -6.52 4.69
C THR A 28 3.78 -7.17 3.46
N LEU A 29 4.29 -6.89 2.26
CA LEU A 29 3.76 -7.48 1.02
C LEU A 29 3.95 -9.00 1.01
N ALA A 30 5.12 -9.50 1.44
CA ALA A 30 5.39 -10.92 1.56
C ALA A 30 4.38 -11.62 2.50
N ARG A 31 4.15 -11.07 3.70
CA ARG A 31 3.15 -11.61 4.64
C ARG A 31 1.74 -11.61 4.07
N ARG A 32 1.37 -10.56 3.32
CA ARG A 32 0.03 -10.46 2.70
C ARG A 32 -0.16 -11.45 1.56
N ARG A 33 0.90 -11.73 0.78
CA ARG A 33 0.93 -12.79 -0.23
C ARG A 33 0.82 -14.17 0.40
N ALA A 34 1.61 -14.45 1.43
CA ALA A 34 1.55 -15.72 2.15
C ALA A 34 0.16 -16.00 2.75
N LYS A 35 -0.53 -14.97 3.24
CA LYS A 35 -1.92 -15.08 3.71
C LYS A 35 -2.96 -15.23 2.59
N GLY A 36 -2.60 -15.09 1.31
CA GLY A 36 -3.53 -15.19 0.19
C GLY A 36 -4.53 -14.03 0.11
N ARG A 37 -4.16 -12.81 0.55
CA ARG A 37 -5.08 -11.67 0.48
C ARG A 37 -5.34 -11.30 -0.99
N LYS A 38 -6.61 -11.38 -1.42
CA LYS A 38 -7.08 -10.95 -2.76
C LYS A 38 -6.55 -9.57 -3.18
N ARG A 39 -6.45 -8.64 -2.22
CA ARG A 39 -5.80 -7.33 -2.42
C ARG A 39 -4.58 -7.21 -1.50
N ILE A 40 -3.39 -7.09 -2.11
CA ILE A 40 -2.12 -7.01 -1.37
C ILE A 40 -1.87 -5.58 -0.87
N THR A 41 -2.46 -4.55 -1.50
CA THR A 41 -2.39 -3.14 -1.08
C THR A 41 -3.79 -2.55 -0.89
N THR A 42 -3.87 -1.44 -0.14
CA THR A 42 -5.15 -0.79 0.25
C THR A 42 -5.37 0.57 -0.43
N ALA A 43 -4.54 0.90 -1.42
CA ALA A 43 -4.59 2.12 -2.22
C ALA A 43 -4.62 1.78 -3.71
#